data_AF-A0A9Q0KTZ2-F1
#
_entry.id   AF-A0A9Q0KTZ2-F1
#
_cell.length_a   1.000
_cell.length_b   1.000
_cell.length_c   1.000
_cell.angle_alpha   90.00
_cell.angle_beta   90.00
_cell.angle_gamma   90.00
#
_symmetry.space_group_name_H-M   'P 1'
#
loop_
_entity.id
_entity.type
_entity.pdbx_description
1 polymer ?
#
loop_
_entity_poly.entity_id
_entity_poly.type
_entity_poly.pdbx_seq_one_letter_code
_entity_poly.pdbx_strand_id
1 'polypeptide(L)'
;MEAPVTTHWKTTKRILRHIKGTLNFGLFYSSSNDFKLVGYNDNDWAGDLDDRKSTMGFMFFMGDAVFRWTSKKQSIMKLFTCEAKYVAATSCVYHAIWLRQLLEKLKMPQQEATEIFVDNKFTIALAKNLMFHDRSKHIDTRHHIIRKNIAKGEV
;
A
#
# COMPACT_ATOMS: atom_id res chain seq x y z
N MET A 1 14.48 -5.96 22.19
CA MET A 1 13.93 -4.88 23.04
C MET A 1 12.86 -5.52 23.90
N GLU A 2 13.16 -5.83 25.17
CA GLU A 2 12.27 -6.58 26.07
C GLU A 2 12.16 -5.85 27.42
N ALA A 3 11.61 -4.65 27.43
CA ALA A 3 11.35 -3.89 28.67
C ALA A 3 9.99 -3.16 28.58
N PRO A 4 8.86 -3.88 28.74
CA PRO A 4 7.54 -3.28 28.60
C PRO A 4 7.24 -2.27 29.73
N VAL A 5 6.99 -1.02 29.35
CA VAL A 5 6.54 0.07 30.24
C VAL A 5 5.01 0.23 30.27
N THR A 6 4.53 1.08 31.18
CA THR A 6 3.10 1.32 31.43
C THR A 6 2.33 1.83 30.19
N THR A 7 3.00 2.55 29.28
CA THR A 7 2.41 2.99 28.00
C THR A 7 2.09 1.79 27.10
N HIS A 8 3.00 0.82 26.97
CA HIS A 8 2.75 -0.40 26.21
C HIS A 8 1.56 -1.18 26.78
N TRP A 9 1.45 -1.28 28.11
CA TRP A 9 0.31 -1.93 28.77
C TRP A 9 -1.03 -1.26 28.46
N LYS A 10 -1.08 0.07 28.46
CA LYS A 10 -2.28 0.83 28.07
C LYS A 10 -2.65 0.57 26.61
N THR A 11 -1.66 0.55 25.71
CA THR A 11 -1.87 0.25 24.29
C THR A 11 -2.41 -1.17 24.09
N THR A 12 -1.83 -2.18 24.74
CA THR A 12 -2.31 -3.57 24.68
C THR A 12 -3.76 -3.68 25.17
N LYS A 13 -4.10 -3.05 26.30
CA LYS A 13 -5.47 -3.03 26.81
C LYS A 13 -6.45 -2.38 25.82
N ARG A 14 -6.04 -1.29 25.15
CA ARG A 14 -6.86 -0.64 24.12
C ARG A 14 -7.12 -1.59 22.94
N ILE A 15 -6.09 -2.29 22.46
CA ILE A 15 -6.23 -3.29 21.38
C ILE A 15 -7.20 -4.40 21.79
N LEU A 16 -7.03 -5.00 22.97
CA LEU A 16 -7.91 -6.08 23.43
C LEU A 16 -9.36 -5.61 23.62
N ARG A 17 -9.58 -4.38 24.11
CA ARG A 17 -10.92 -3.79 24.21
C ARG A 17 -11.55 -3.54 22.85
N HIS A 18 -10.77 -3.07 21.87
CA HIS A 18 -11.24 -2.90 20.51
C HIS A 18 -11.70 -4.24 19.93
N ILE A 19 -10.85 -5.28 19.99
CA ILE A 19 -11.18 -6.63 19.52
C ILE A 19 -12.45 -7.15 20.21
N LYS A 20 -12.56 -7.00 21.54
CA LYS A 20 -13.76 -7.41 22.28
C LYS A 20 -15.02 -6.66 21.84
N GLY A 21 -14.91 -5.37 21.52
CA GLY A 21 -16.02 -4.54 21.06
C GLY A 21 -16.42 -4.78 19.60
N THR A 22 -15.51 -5.31 18.78
CA THR A 22 -15.72 -5.54 17.34
C THR A 22 -15.83 -7.02 16.98
N LEU A 23 -16.12 -7.90 17.94
CA LEU A 23 -16.29 -9.34 17.69
C LEU A 23 -17.37 -9.64 16.63
N ASN A 24 -18.40 -8.80 16.55
CA ASN A 24 -19.51 -8.95 15.60
C ASN A 24 -19.27 -8.18 14.29
N PHE A 25 -18.11 -7.56 14.12
CA PHE A 25 -17.78 -6.81 12.91
C PHE A 25 -17.09 -7.77 11.94
N GLY A 26 -17.42 -7.66 10.67
CA GLY A 26 -16.84 -8.49 9.63
C GLY A 26 -16.96 -7.83 8.28
N LEU A 27 -16.24 -8.39 7.31
CA LEU A 27 -16.40 -8.04 5.92
C LEU A 27 -17.58 -8.83 5.34
N PHE A 28 -18.52 -8.14 4.72
CA PHE A 28 -19.62 -8.77 4.01
C PHE A 28 -19.27 -8.83 2.53
N TYR A 29 -19.14 -10.05 1.99
CA TYR A 29 -18.92 -10.29 0.57
C TYR A 29 -20.27 -10.63 -0.08
N SER A 30 -20.83 -9.68 -0.81
CA SER A 30 -22.01 -9.92 -1.64
C SER A 30 -21.62 -10.58 -2.96
N SER A 31 -22.56 -11.30 -3.57
CA SER A 31 -22.40 -11.70 -4.96
C SER A 31 -22.45 -10.45 -5.83
N SER A 32 -21.38 -10.18 -6.56
CA SER A 32 -21.29 -9.10 -7.55
C SER A 32 -20.72 -9.65 -8.84
N ASN A 33 -21.15 -9.07 -9.97
CA ASN A 33 -20.53 -9.32 -11.27
C ASN A 33 -19.45 -8.28 -11.59
N ASP A 34 -19.26 -7.28 -10.73
CA ASP A 34 -18.18 -6.31 -10.83
C ASP A 34 -16.94 -6.83 -10.09
N PHE A 35 -15.94 -7.21 -10.89
CA PHE A 35 -14.64 -7.69 -10.42
C PHE A 35 -13.52 -6.71 -10.74
N LYS A 36 -13.83 -5.41 -10.88
CA LYS A 36 -12.81 -4.38 -11.09
C LYS A 36 -11.87 -4.34 -9.88
N LEU A 37 -10.58 -4.52 -10.15
CA LEU A 37 -9.54 -4.40 -9.15
C LEU A 37 -9.21 -2.93 -8.90
N VAL A 38 -9.30 -2.51 -7.64
CA VAL A 38 -8.95 -1.14 -7.21
C VAL A 38 -8.02 -1.20 -6.01
N GLY A 39 -6.95 -0.42 -6.04
CA GLY A 39 -5.96 -0.33 -4.96
C GLY A 39 -5.96 1.02 -4.26
N TYR A 40 -5.67 1.02 -2.97
CA TYR A 40 -5.43 2.21 -2.16
C TYR A 40 -4.11 2.04 -1.42
N ASN A 41 -3.30 3.08 -1.40
CA ASN A 41 -2.02 3.10 -0.71
C ASN A 41 -1.95 4.27 0.27
N ASP A 42 -1.59 3.95 1.51
CA ASP A 42 -1.36 4.89 2.59
C ASP A 42 0.03 4.66 3.20
N ASN A 43 0.64 5.70 3.73
CA ASN A 43 1.87 5.56 4.49
C ASN A 43 2.02 6.69 5.51
N ASP A 44 2.52 6.33 6.68
CA ASP A 44 3.00 7.31 7.65
C ASP A 44 4.47 7.67 7.37
N TRP A 45 4.88 8.86 7.82
CA TRP A 45 6.28 9.27 7.81
C TRP A 45 6.82 9.34 9.23
N ALA A 46 7.85 8.55 9.50
CA ALA A 46 8.49 8.46 10.82
C ALA A 46 7.48 8.27 11.97
N GLY A 47 6.42 7.50 11.71
CA GLY A 47 5.31 7.28 12.64
C GLY A 47 5.71 6.49 13.89
N ASP A 48 6.75 5.66 13.80
CA ASP A 48 7.30 4.98 14.97
C ASP A 48 8.19 5.92 15.80
N LEU A 49 7.87 6.09 17.08
CA LEU A 49 8.61 6.98 17.98
C LEU A 49 9.97 6.41 18.42
N ASP A 50 10.14 5.09 18.39
CA ASP A 50 11.33 4.42 18.88
C ASP A 50 12.43 4.40 17.82
N ASP A 51 12.09 4.03 16.59
CA ASP A 51 13.08 3.89 15.50
C ASP A 51 12.83 4.81 14.28
N ARG A 52 11.83 5.69 14.34
CA ARG A 52 11.49 6.66 13.29
C ARG A 52 11.25 6.01 11.93
N LYS A 53 10.92 4.72 11.89
CA LYS A 53 10.57 4.03 10.65
C LYS A 53 9.12 4.33 10.29
N SER A 54 8.90 4.42 8.99
CA SER A 54 7.58 4.56 8.39
C SER A 54 6.83 3.23 8.38
N THR A 55 5.52 3.27 8.49
CA THR A 55 4.60 2.17 8.19
C THR A 55 3.96 2.44 6.85
N MET A 56 4.06 1.47 5.93
CA MET A 56 3.26 1.48 4.70
C MET A 56 2.03 0.60 4.88
N GLY A 57 0.93 1.01 4.27
CA GLY A 57 -0.27 0.22 4.16
C GLY A 57 -0.83 0.28 2.76
N PHE A 58 -1.42 -0.83 2.31
CA PHE A 58 -2.27 -0.79 1.13
C PHE A 58 -3.44 -1.73 1.31
N MET A 59 -4.52 -1.45 0.58
CA MET A 59 -5.70 -2.30 0.51
C MET A 59 -6.17 -2.41 -0.93
N PHE A 60 -6.66 -3.58 -1.31
CA PHE A 60 -7.23 -3.88 -2.60
C PHE A 60 -8.67 -4.32 -2.45
N PHE A 61 -9.51 -3.71 -3.26
CA PHE A 61 -10.92 -3.99 -3.39
C PHE A 61 -11.20 -4.77 -4.66
N MET A 62 -12.26 -5.55 -4.60
CA MET A 62 -12.90 -6.19 -5.74
C MET A 62 -14.40 -5.90 -5.61
N GLY A 63 -14.91 -5.02 -6.47
CA GLY A 63 -16.19 -4.37 -6.23
C GLY A 63 -16.18 -3.62 -4.89
N ASP A 64 -17.20 -3.83 -4.05
CA ASP A 64 -17.37 -3.13 -2.76
C ASP A 64 -16.60 -3.76 -1.59
N ALA A 65 -15.93 -4.89 -1.81
CA ALA A 65 -15.30 -5.66 -0.74
C ALA A 65 -13.77 -5.60 -0.80
N VAL A 66 -13.15 -5.24 0.33
CA VAL A 66 -11.71 -5.44 0.53
C VAL A 66 -11.45 -6.92 0.63
N PHE A 67 -10.53 -7.45 -0.18
CA PHE A 67 -10.12 -8.85 -0.09
C PHE A 67 -8.64 -9.02 0.29
N ARG A 68 -7.83 -7.97 0.11
CA ARG A 68 -6.40 -8.00 0.41
C ARG A 68 -5.95 -6.68 1.01
N TRP A 69 -5.29 -6.74 2.15
CA TRP A 69 -4.64 -5.58 2.75
C TRP A 69 -3.30 -5.96 3.35
N THR A 70 -2.47 -4.96 3.58
CA THR A 70 -1.25 -5.09 4.37
C THR A 70 -1.02 -3.84 5.19
N SER A 71 -0.37 -4.02 6.33
CA SER A 71 0.26 -2.94 7.07
C SER A 71 1.64 -3.44 7.49
N LYS A 72 2.68 -2.76 7.01
CA LYS A 72 4.06 -3.20 7.19
C LYS A 72 4.94 -2.02 7.55
N LYS A 73 5.63 -2.15 8.69
CA LYS A 73 6.73 -1.27 9.07
C LYS A 73 7.88 -1.44 8.08
N GLN A 74 8.34 -0.34 7.49
CA GLN A 74 9.48 -0.32 6.58
C GLN A 74 10.73 -0.77 7.33
N SER A 75 11.56 -1.60 6.70
CA SER A 75 12.79 -2.10 7.32
C SER A 75 13.86 -1.02 7.44
N ILE A 76 13.84 -0.05 6.53
CA ILE A 76 14.85 1.00 6.40
C ILE A 76 14.21 2.35 6.75
N MET A 77 14.87 3.12 7.61
CA MET A 77 14.49 4.51 7.88
C MET A 77 14.74 5.35 6.61
N LYS A 78 13.74 6.11 6.19
CA LYS A 78 13.84 7.00 5.02
C LYS A 78 13.98 8.44 5.48
N LEU A 79 15.03 9.10 4.99
CA LEU A 79 15.34 10.49 5.31
C LEU A 79 14.25 11.45 4.80
N PHE A 80 13.63 11.12 3.68
CA PHE A 80 12.60 11.96 3.06
C PHE A 80 11.25 11.27 3.04
N THR A 81 10.22 12.03 3.40
CA THR A 81 8.82 11.62 3.28
C THR A 81 8.49 11.13 1.89
N CYS A 82 8.89 11.88 0.85
CA CYS A 82 8.65 11.50 -0.53
C CYS A 82 9.20 10.11 -0.86
N GLU A 83 10.42 9.81 -0.43
CA GLU A 83 11.04 8.52 -0.71
C GLU A 83 10.26 7.39 -0.04
N ALA A 84 9.91 7.55 1.25
CA ALA A 84 9.08 6.58 1.99
C ALA A 84 7.74 6.33 1.28
N LYS A 85 7.07 7.41 0.84
CA LYS A 85 5.80 7.35 0.09
C LYS A 85 5.96 6.62 -1.24
N TYR A 86 7.07 6.87 -1.94
CA TYR A 86 7.37 6.24 -3.22
C TYR A 86 7.64 4.74 -3.07
N VAL A 87 8.38 4.34 -2.02
CA VAL A 87 8.60 2.92 -1.67
C VAL A 87 7.28 2.19 -1.43
N ALA A 88 6.36 2.82 -0.68
CA ALA A 88 5.03 2.29 -0.41
C ALA A 88 4.23 2.10 -1.70
N ALA A 89 4.14 3.15 -2.53
CA ALA A 89 3.46 3.09 -3.82
C ALA A 89 4.04 2.01 -4.76
N THR A 90 5.37 1.89 -4.82
CA THR A 90 6.02 0.83 -5.61
C THR A 90 5.59 -0.55 -5.12
N SER A 91 5.53 -0.74 -3.81
CA SER A 91 5.13 -2.03 -3.20
C SER A 91 3.66 -2.34 -3.50
N CYS A 92 2.80 -1.33 -3.53
CA CYS A 92 1.40 -1.45 -3.94
C CYS A 92 1.29 -1.86 -5.42
N VAL A 93 2.03 -1.20 -6.33
CA VAL A 93 2.04 -1.53 -7.78
C VAL A 93 2.46 -2.98 -8.02
N TYR A 94 3.50 -3.48 -7.33
CA TYR A 94 3.89 -4.88 -7.45
C TYR A 94 2.78 -5.84 -7.04
N HIS A 95 2.07 -5.54 -5.95
CA HIS A 95 0.94 -6.36 -5.52
C HIS A 95 -0.22 -6.30 -6.52
N ALA A 96 -0.50 -5.13 -7.11
CA ALA A 96 -1.51 -4.99 -8.14
C ALA A 96 -1.21 -5.89 -9.35
N ILE A 97 0.03 -5.87 -9.85
CA ILE A 97 0.45 -6.69 -11.00
C ILE A 97 0.36 -8.18 -10.66
N TRP A 98 0.82 -8.58 -9.47
CA TRP A 98 0.71 -9.96 -9.02
C TRP A 98 -0.76 -10.41 -8.91
N LEU A 99 -1.64 -9.53 -8.43
CA LEU A 99 -3.08 -9.79 -8.36
C LEU A 99 -3.70 -9.91 -9.75
N ARG A 100 -3.35 -9.04 -10.71
CA ARG A 100 -3.80 -9.16 -12.10
C ARG A 100 -3.42 -10.51 -12.71
N GLN A 101 -2.17 -10.94 -12.52
CA GLN A 101 -1.68 -12.23 -13.01
C GLN A 101 -2.40 -13.41 -12.34
N LEU A 102 -2.70 -13.30 -11.05
CA LEU A 102 -3.48 -14.30 -10.33
C LEU A 102 -4.90 -14.39 -10.89
N LEU A 103 -5.55 -13.25 -11.11
CA LEU A 103 -6.91 -13.17 -11.66
C LEU A 103 -7.00 -13.70 -13.09
N GLU A 104 -5.98 -13.45 -13.91
CA GLU A 104 -5.86 -14.02 -15.24
C GLU A 104 -5.84 -15.56 -15.21
N LYS A 105 -5.06 -16.16 -14.29
CA LYS A 105 -5.05 -17.62 -14.07
C LYS A 105 -6.38 -18.17 -13.57
N LEU A 106 -7.14 -17.37 -12.84
CA LEU A 106 -8.50 -17.69 -12.38
C LEU A 106 -9.58 -17.43 -13.45
N LYS A 107 -9.18 -17.10 -14.69
CA LYS A 107 -10.08 -16.78 -15.82
C LYS A 107 -10.93 -15.52 -15.59
N MET A 108 -10.41 -14.57 -14.80
CA MET A 108 -11.02 -13.27 -14.51
C MET A 108 -10.10 -12.12 -14.94
N PRO A 109 -9.72 -12.03 -16.23
CA PRO A 109 -8.74 -11.05 -16.69
C PRO A 109 -9.24 -9.61 -16.47
N GLN A 110 -8.37 -8.76 -15.94
CA GLN A 110 -8.63 -7.32 -15.82
C GLN A 110 -8.29 -6.66 -17.16
N GLN A 111 -9.29 -6.15 -17.89
CA GLN A 111 -9.06 -5.54 -19.21
C GLN A 111 -8.50 -4.12 -19.12
N GLU A 112 -9.00 -3.34 -18.17
CA GLU A 112 -8.57 -1.96 -17.94
C GLU A 112 -7.36 -1.89 -17.00
N ALA A 113 -6.67 -0.76 -16.99
CA ALA A 113 -5.60 -0.47 -16.03
C ALA A 113 -6.15 -0.47 -14.58
N THR A 114 -5.34 -0.96 -13.64
CA THR A 114 -5.75 -1.00 -12.22
C THR A 114 -5.64 0.38 -11.60
N GLU A 115 -6.75 0.95 -11.15
CA GLU A 115 -6.71 2.24 -10.45
C GLU A 115 -6.06 2.08 -9.08
N ILE A 116 -4.96 2.81 -8.84
CA ILE A 116 -4.32 2.89 -7.52
C ILE A 116 -4.41 4.32 -7.00
N PHE A 117 -5.15 4.49 -5.92
CA PHE A 117 -5.28 5.75 -5.20
C PHE A 117 -4.12 5.94 -4.23
N VAL A 118 -3.42 7.07 -4.37
CA VAL A 118 -2.29 7.47 -3.52
C VAL A 118 -2.57 8.86 -2.94
N ASP A 119 -2.41 9.00 -1.63
CA ASP A 119 -2.65 10.26 -0.90
C ASP A 119 -1.71 11.42 -1.32
N ASN A 120 -0.54 11.10 -1.87
CA ASN A 120 0.50 12.06 -2.19
C ASN A 120 0.54 12.46 -3.67
N LYS A 121 0.09 13.69 -3.95
CA LYS A 121 0.20 14.35 -5.27
C LYS A 121 1.63 14.35 -5.82
N PHE A 122 2.65 14.49 -4.96
CA PHE A 122 4.05 14.45 -5.40
C PHE A 122 4.44 13.06 -5.90
N THR A 123 4.01 12.00 -5.21
CA THR A 123 4.25 10.61 -5.63
C THR A 123 3.58 10.31 -6.98
N ILE A 124 2.35 10.82 -7.18
CA ILE A 124 1.64 10.71 -8.47
C ILE A 124 2.40 11.46 -9.57
N ALA A 125 2.85 12.69 -9.30
CA ALA A 125 3.62 13.48 -10.26
C ALA A 125 4.95 12.81 -10.61
N LEU A 126 5.65 12.21 -9.65
CA LEU A 126 6.90 11.49 -9.86
C LEU A 126 6.71 10.23 -10.71
N ALA A 127 5.59 9.53 -10.52
CA ALA A 127 5.21 8.37 -11.31
C ALA A 127 4.89 8.73 -12.78
N LYS A 128 4.24 9.89 -13.00
CA LYS A 128 3.81 10.34 -14.35
C LYS A 128 4.89 11.10 -15.13
N ASN A 129 5.75 11.86 -14.47
CA ASN A 129 6.71 12.74 -15.15
C ASN A 129 8.03 12.03 -15.49
N LEU A 130 8.44 12.12 -16.76
CA LEU A 130 9.73 11.64 -17.27
C LEU A 130 10.92 12.52 -16.80
N MET A 131 10.71 13.81 -16.55
CA MET A 131 11.75 14.85 -16.44
C MET A 131 12.65 14.83 -15.20
N PHE A 132 12.37 14.04 -14.16
CA PHE A 132 13.25 13.96 -12.97
C PHE A 132 14.33 12.90 -13.20
N HIS A 133 15.46 13.30 -13.79
CA HIS A 133 16.53 12.39 -14.20
C HIS A 133 17.82 12.44 -13.35
N ASP A 134 18.08 13.48 -12.54
CA ASP A 134 19.45 13.63 -11.98
C ASP A 134 19.62 13.54 -10.45
N ARG A 135 18.57 13.60 -9.62
CA ARG A 135 18.73 13.70 -8.15
C ARG A 135 18.29 12.49 -7.31
N SER A 136 17.84 11.39 -7.95
CA SER A 136 17.22 10.26 -7.25
C SER A 136 17.79 8.88 -7.66
N LYS A 137 19.12 8.77 -7.83
CA LYS A 137 19.78 7.51 -8.25
C LYS A 137 19.42 6.31 -7.35
N HIS A 138 19.19 6.50 -6.06
CA HIS A 138 18.83 5.45 -5.10
C HIS A 138 17.35 5.01 -5.18
N ILE A 139 16.52 5.71 -5.94
CA ILE A 139 15.10 5.40 -6.16
C ILE A 139 14.85 4.99 -7.63
N ASP A 140 15.83 5.20 -8.52
CA ASP A 140 15.69 5.13 -9.98
C ASP A 140 15.16 3.79 -10.51
N THR A 141 15.59 2.65 -9.95
CA THR A 141 15.06 1.34 -10.35
C THR A 141 13.55 1.22 -10.10
N ARG A 142 13.07 1.78 -8.99
CA ARG A 142 11.62 1.78 -8.67
C ARG A 142 10.86 2.75 -9.57
N HIS A 143 11.49 3.86 -9.95
CA HIS A 143 10.94 4.80 -10.93
C HIS A 143 10.69 4.14 -12.27
N HIS A 144 11.70 3.42 -12.77
CA HIS A 144 11.59 2.77 -14.05
C HIS A 144 10.45 1.75 -14.09
N ILE A 145 10.24 1.02 -12.98
CA ILE A 145 9.24 -0.04 -12.92
C ILE A 145 7.82 0.52 -12.86
N ILE A 146 7.54 1.51 -12.01
CA ILE A 146 6.20 2.13 -11.99
C ILE A 146 5.88 2.73 -13.36
N ARG A 147 6.82 3.45 -13.96
CA ARG A 147 6.64 4.04 -15.30
C ARG A 147 6.39 2.98 -16.38
N LYS A 148 7.14 1.87 -16.36
CA LYS A 148 6.98 0.78 -17.31
C LYS A 148 5.58 0.16 -17.23
N ASN A 149 5.03 0.01 -16.02
CA ASN A 149 3.70 -0.58 -15.84
C ASN A 149 2.58 0.40 -16.22
N ILE A 150 2.78 1.70 -15.99
CA ILE A 150 1.89 2.76 -16.52
C ILE A 150 1.92 2.78 -18.04
N ALA A 151 3.10 2.74 -18.67
CA ALA A 151 3.23 2.75 -20.12
C ALA A 151 2.61 1.52 -20.80
N LYS A 152 2.56 0.38 -20.10
CA LYS A 152 1.89 -0.83 -20.55
C LYS A 152 0.37 -0.83 -20.33
N GLY A 153 -0.17 0.13 -19.56
CA GLY A 153 -1.58 0.15 -19.18
C GLY A 153 -1.97 -0.93 -18.16
N GLU A 154 -1.02 -1.44 -17.36
CA GLU A 154 -1.33 -2.41 -16.30
C GLU A 154 -1.89 -1.73 -15.03
N VAL A 155 -1.46 -0.49 -14.77
CA VAL A 155 -1.74 0.33 -13.57
C VAL A 155 -1.75 1.82 -13.92
#